data_AF-A0A270B115-F1
#
_entry.id   AF-A0A270B115-F1
#
_cell.length_a   1.000
_cell.length_b   1.000
_cell.length_c   1.000
_cell.angle_alpha   90.00
_cell.angle_beta   90.00
_cell.angle_gamma   90.00
#
_symmetry.space_group_name_H-M   'P 1'
#
loop_
_entity.id
_entity.type
_entity.pdbx_description
1 polymer ?
#
loop_
_entity_poly.entity_id
_entity_poly.type
_entity_poly.pdbx_seq_one_letter_code
_entity_poly.pdbx_strand_id
1 'polypeptide(L)' 'AMSFEFMDAETHELIDLLPFRTIYQLQKYFQHYDQAARENVKIIVTDMNYTYPKLVGRIFPNAIVVIDPF' A
#
# COMPACT_ATOMS: atom_id res chain seq x y z
N ALA A 1 10.49 16.06 5.78
CA ALA A 1 10.72 14.75 5.12
C ALA A 1 9.36 14.12 4.88
N MET A 2 9.23 13.33 3.81
CA MET A 2 7.94 12.94 3.27
C MET A 2 7.76 11.43 3.56
N SER A 3 6.69 11.03 4.26
CA SER A 3 6.44 9.66 4.79
C SER A 3 5.49 8.86 3.89
N PHE A 4 5.44 7.53 4.02
CA PHE A 4 4.40 6.69 3.38
C PHE A 4 3.26 6.50 4.37
N GLU A 5 2.07 6.98 4.00
CA GLU A 5 0.87 6.94 4.83
C GLU A 5 -0.15 6.01 4.19
N PHE A 6 -0.81 5.18 5.02
CA PHE A 6 -1.91 4.35 4.56
C PHE A 6 -3.00 4.28 5.60
N MET A 7 -4.23 4.23 5.11
CA MET A 7 -5.44 4.42 5.89
C MET A 7 -6.43 3.31 5.56
N ASP A 8 -7.34 3.07 6.48
CA ASP A 8 -8.52 2.28 6.19
C ASP A 8 -9.44 3.05 5.23
N ALA A 9 -9.91 2.37 4.17
CA ALA A 9 -10.65 3.01 3.10
C ALA A 9 -12.10 3.37 3.49
N GLU A 10 -12.68 2.71 4.49
CA GLU A 10 -14.08 2.95 4.91
C GLU A 10 -14.18 3.95 6.06
N THR A 11 -13.30 3.81 7.04
CA THR A 11 -13.30 4.62 8.27
C THR A 11 -12.42 5.86 8.16
N HIS A 12 -11.53 5.91 7.16
CA HIS A 12 -10.49 6.92 7.00
C HIS A 12 -9.53 7.00 8.18
N GLU A 13 -9.44 5.94 9.00
CA GLU A 13 -8.50 5.87 10.11
C GLU A 13 -7.08 5.66 9.57
N LEU A 14 -6.15 6.48 10.04
CA LEU A 14 -4.73 6.31 9.76
C LEU A 14 -4.25 5.02 10.44
N ILE A 15 -3.79 4.06 9.64
CA ILE A 15 -3.29 2.78 10.17
C ILE A 15 -1.84 2.95 10.61
N ASP A 16 -0.99 3.49 9.73
CA ASP A 16 0.42 3.73 10.06
C ASP A 16 1.04 4.80 9.14
N LEU A 17 2.16 5.36 9.59
CA LEU A 17 2.97 6.33 8.89
C LEU A 17 4.43 5.87 8.88
N LEU A 18 4.86 5.33 7.74
CA LEU A 18 6.18 4.76 7.58
C LEU A 18 7.18 5.86 7.19
N PRO A 19 8.34 5.96 7.86
CA PRO A 19 9.34 6.98 7.55
C PRO A 19 10.14 6.69 6.27
N PHE A 20 9.77 5.66 5.51
CA PHE A 20 10.46 5.18 4.33
C PHE A 20 9.50 4.98 3.15
N ARG A 21 10.03 5.11 1.93
CA ARG A 21 9.27 4.99 0.67
C ARG A 21 9.91 4.06 -0.36
N THR A 22 11.06 3.48 -0.04
CA THR A 22 11.71 2.58 -0.99
C THR A 22 10.87 1.31 -1.14
N ILE A 23 10.71 0.83 -2.38
CA ILE A 23 9.95 -0.40 -2.66
C ILE A 23 10.43 -1.55 -1.77
N TYR A 24 11.76 -1.68 -1.63
CA TYR A 24 12.35 -2.76 -0.85
C TYR A 24 11.89 -2.73 0.62
N GLN A 25 11.88 -1.55 1.24
CA GLN A 25 11.44 -1.40 2.63
C GLN A 25 9.93 -1.60 2.78
N LEU A 26 9.14 -1.12 1.83
CA LEU A 26 7.69 -1.33 1.82
C LEU A 26 7.33 -2.80 1.62
N GLN A 27 8.00 -3.50 0.69
CA GLN A 27 7.84 -4.94 0.51
C GLN A 27 8.15 -5.69 1.79
N LYS A 28 9.31 -5.40 2.39
CA LYS A 28 9.71 -6.03 3.65
C LYS A 28 8.70 -5.77 4.76
N TYR A 29 8.21 -4.53 4.89
CA TYR A 29 7.20 -4.17 5.89
C TYR A 29 5.92 -4.98 5.68
N PHE A 30 5.32 -4.91 4.49
CA PHE A 30 4.05 -5.57 4.23
C PHE A 30 4.14 -7.10 4.22
N GLN A 31 5.31 -7.68 3.96
CA GLN A 31 5.54 -9.12 4.07
C GLN A 31 5.44 -9.67 5.50
N HIS A 32 5.45 -8.82 6.54
CA HIS A 32 5.18 -9.26 7.91
C HIS A 32 3.71 -9.66 8.11
N TYR A 33 2.80 -9.18 7.27
CA TYR A 33 1.40 -9.60 7.31
C TYR A 33 1.22 -10.95 6.63
N ASP A 34 0.37 -11.78 7.24
CA ASP A 34 0.01 -13.09 6.72
C ASP A 34 -0.52 -12.98 5.28
N GLN A 35 -0.27 -14.02 4.49
CA GLN A 35 -0.68 -14.08 3.10
C GLN A 35 -2.20 -13.88 2.95
N ALA A 36 -3.00 -14.51 3.81
CA ALA A 36 -4.45 -14.35 3.80
C ALA A 36 -4.88 -12.90 4.02
N ALA A 37 -4.20 -12.15 4.90
CA ALA A 37 -4.49 -10.74 5.13
C ALA A 37 -4.21 -9.92 3.86
N ARG A 38 -3.07 -10.15 3.22
CA ARG A 38 -2.67 -9.45 1.99
C ARG A 38 -3.56 -9.78 0.79
N GLU A 39 -4.04 -11.01 0.69
CA GLU A 39 -4.97 -11.45 -0.36
C GLU A 39 -6.39 -10.91 -0.18
N ASN A 40 -6.76 -10.54 1.04
CA ASN A 40 -8.07 -9.94 1.34
C ASN A 40 -8.12 -8.42 1.07
N VAL A 41 -6.99 -7.79 0.75
CA VAL A 41 -6.98 -6.38 0.33
C VAL A 41 -7.63 -6.26 -1.05
N LYS A 42 -8.71 -5.48 -1.13
CA LYS A 42 -9.53 -5.34 -2.35
C LYS A 42 -9.20 -4.10 -3.18
N ILE A 43 -8.88 -2.99 -2.52
CA ILE A 43 -8.68 -1.70 -3.18
C ILE A 43 -7.46 -1.04 -2.54
N ILE A 44 -6.57 -0.51 -3.38
CA ILE A 44 -5.47 0.35 -2.96
C ILE A 44 -5.55 1.63 -3.76
N VAL A 45 -5.67 2.75 -3.06
CA VAL A 45 -5.56 4.08 -3.64
C VAL A 45 -4.12 4.54 -3.46
N THR A 46 -3.47 4.96 -4.54
CA THR A 46 -2.07 5.43 -4.52
C THR A 46 -1.93 6.69 -5.35
N ASP A 47 -0.95 7.53 -5.03
CA ASP A 47 -0.57 8.66 -5.87
C ASP A 47 -0.10 8.21 -7.27
N MET A 48 0.10 9.18 -8.18
CA MET A 48 0.60 8.94 -9.54
C MET A 48 2.05 8.41 -9.62
N ASN A 49 2.68 8.03 -8.50
CA ASN A 49 4.00 7.43 -8.54
C ASN A 49 3.91 6.02 -9.16
N TYR A 50 4.37 5.93 -10.40
CA TYR A 50 4.43 4.72 -11.23
C TYR A 50 5.09 3.50 -10.55
N THR A 51 5.82 3.73 -9.47
CA THR A 51 6.55 2.72 -8.72
C THR A 51 5.64 1.85 -7.84
N TYR A 52 4.56 2.41 -7.28
CA TYR A 52 3.68 1.70 -6.35
C TYR A 52 2.77 0.64 -7.00
N PRO A 53 2.23 0.84 -8.22
CA PRO A 53 1.45 -0.22 -8.88
C PRO A 53 2.22 -1.55 -9.01
N LYS A 54 3.54 -1.49 -9.26
CA LYS A 54 4.41 -2.69 -9.33
C LYS A 54 4.61 -3.36 -7.98
N LEU A 55 4.67 -2.58 -6.90
CA LEU A 55 4.70 -3.07 -5.53
C LEU A 55 3.41 -3.80 -5.19
N VAL A 56 2.27 -3.17 -5.51
CA VAL A 56 0.94 -3.69 -5.18
C VAL A 56 0.72 -5.05 -5.78
N GLY A 57 0.99 -5.25 -7.07
CA GLY A 57 0.78 -6.56 -7.72
C GLY A 57 1.58 -7.72 -7.10
N ARG A 58 2.68 -7.44 -6.38
CA ARG A 58 3.47 -8.46 -5.69
C ARG A 58 3.01 -8.71 -4.26
N ILE A 59 2.58 -7.66 -3.57
CA ILE A 59 2.26 -7.73 -2.14
C ILE A 59 0.77 -8.04 -1.94
N PHE A 60 -0.11 -7.41 -2.72
CA PHE A 60 -1.56 -7.48 -2.65
C PHE A 60 -2.12 -7.95 -4.01
N PRO A 61 -2.01 -9.25 -4.30
CA PRO A 61 -2.25 -9.77 -5.65
C PRO A 61 -3.71 -9.63 -6.13
N ASN A 62 -4.66 -9.49 -5.21
CA ASN A 62 -6.09 -9.37 -5.51
C ASN A 62 -6.61 -7.93 -5.45
N ALA A 63 -5.74 -6.96 -5.15
CA ALA A 63 -6.14 -5.58 -4.98
C ALA A 63 -6.28 -4.87 -6.33
N ILE A 64 -7.35 -4.08 -6.48
CA ILE A 64 -7.52 -3.11 -7.56
C ILE A 64 -6.72 -1.86 -7.19
N VAL A 65 -5.82 -1.43 -8.07
CA VAL A 65 -5.08 -0.18 -7.91
C VAL A 65 -5.88 0.97 -8.51
N VAL A 66 -6.23 1.94 -7.68
CA VAL A 66 -6.84 3.21 -8.09
C VAL A 66 -5.77 4.30 -7.95
N ILE A 67 -5.54 5.04 -9.02
CA ILE A 67 -4.58 6.14 -9.01
C ILE A 67 -5.32 7.41 -8.63
N ASP A 68 -4.88 8.06 -7.55
CA ASP A 68 -5.35 9.36 -7.13
C ASP A 68 -4.64 10.45 -7.95
N PRO A 69 -5.39 11.26 -8.74
CA PRO A 69 -4.81 12.35 -9.52
C PRO A 69 -4.62 13.65 -8.74
N PHE A 70 -4.99 13.69 -7.45
CA PHE A 70 -5.00 14.90 -6.62
C PHE A 70 -3.76 15.06 -5.73
#